data_AF-A0A2U9ILE2-F1
#
_entry.id   AF-A0A2U9ILE2-F1
#
_cell.length_a   1.000
_cell.length_b   1.000
_cell.length_c   1.000
_cell.angle_alpha   90.00
_cell.angle_beta   90.00
_cell.angle_gamma   90.00
#
_symmetry.space_group_name_H-M   'P 1'
#
loop_
_entity.id
_entity.type
_entity.pdbx_description
1 polymer ?
#
loop_
_entity_poly.entity_id
_entity_poly.type
_entity_poly.pdbx_seq_one_letter_code
_entity_poly.pdbx_strand_id
1 'polypeptide(L)'
;MKKEVIDKYVITTDTDDISKLVEFLRKYKISAYNYKVIYTNGKISVRAKISNNVILSIQDKYIDEAELLISKVPDSKYFIEFHNVKPENEIINLLNNLSFPFASEFHVFKNYFSCNIEKFRFKLTNLNVLEALSKEYPKIKELFPPFNVGYILTDKVLCEVGLKFHGIRNSNILQKCKYCEVEKDFVKIDNFVIKNGKIFRENKDKISKEDFYKNYE
;
A
#
# COMPACT_ATOMS: atom_id res chain seq x y z
N MET A 1 23.49 -15.67 18.50
CA MET A 1 22.55 -16.10 17.43
C MET A 1 23.18 -17.21 16.62
N LYS A 2 22.42 -18.26 16.34
CA LYS A 2 22.81 -19.42 15.54
C LYS A 2 21.81 -19.67 14.40
N LYS A 3 22.20 -20.53 13.46
CA LYS A 3 21.34 -20.99 12.37
C LYS A 3 21.12 -22.49 12.49
N GLU A 4 19.87 -22.91 12.35
CA GLU A 4 19.47 -24.30 12.36
C GLU A 4 18.67 -24.61 11.09
N VAL A 5 18.87 -25.82 10.56
CA VAL A 5 18.09 -26.33 9.43
C VAL A 5 17.20 -27.44 9.95
N ILE A 6 15.89 -27.21 9.93
CA ILE A 6 14.90 -28.21 10.31
C ILE A 6 13.94 -28.41 9.16
N ASP A 7 13.82 -29.66 8.72
CA ASP A 7 13.06 -30.05 7.55
C ASP A 7 13.47 -29.20 6.33
N LYS A 8 12.58 -28.31 5.89
CA LYS A 8 12.81 -27.38 4.77
C LYS A 8 13.13 -25.95 5.22
N TYR A 9 13.12 -25.64 6.52
CA TYR A 9 13.28 -24.28 7.03
C TYR A 9 14.73 -23.98 7.40
N VAL A 10 15.16 -22.76 7.12
CA VAL A 10 16.39 -22.16 7.66
C VAL A 10 15.97 -21.21 8.77
N ILE A 11 16.22 -21.61 10.01
CA ILE A 11 15.80 -20.91 11.23
C ILE A 11 17.00 -20.16 11.79
N THR A 12 16.87 -18.84 11.94
CA THR A 12 17.83 -18.02 12.69
C THR A 12 17.30 -17.81 14.11
N THR A 13 18.06 -18.21 15.13
CA THR A 13 17.57 -18.21 16.52
C THR A 13 18.64 -17.86 17.56
N ASP A 14 18.20 -17.48 18.76
CA ASP A 14 19.03 -17.20 19.95
C ASP A 14 18.83 -18.22 21.09
N THR A 15 18.00 -19.24 20.89
CA THR A 15 17.69 -20.29 21.87
C THR A 15 18.05 -21.68 21.35
N ASP A 16 18.30 -22.62 22.27
CA ASP A 16 18.48 -24.04 21.96
C ASP A 16 17.17 -24.81 21.83
N ASP A 17 16.10 -24.35 22.49
CA ASP A 17 14.77 -24.93 22.38
C ASP A 17 13.91 -24.17 21.37
N ILE A 18 13.66 -24.81 20.23
CA ILE A 18 12.77 -24.33 19.17
C ILE A 18 11.55 -25.24 18.96
N SER A 19 11.25 -26.12 19.92
CA SER A 19 10.19 -27.12 19.80
C SER A 19 8.82 -26.47 19.55
N LYS A 20 8.50 -25.40 20.28
CA LYS A 20 7.26 -24.63 20.10
C LYS A 20 7.14 -24.01 18.70
N LEU A 21 8.24 -23.49 18.17
CA LEU A 21 8.28 -22.94 16.82
C LEU A 21 8.01 -24.04 15.78
N VAL A 22 8.68 -25.18 15.91
CA VAL A 22 8.53 -26.31 14.99
C VAL A 22 7.10 -26.85 15.04
N GLU A 23 6.51 -26.96 16.23
CA GLU A 23 5.11 -27.35 16.41
C GLU A 23 4.16 -26.38 15.70
N PHE A 24 4.33 -25.06 15.89
CA PHE A 24 3.56 -24.03 15.20
C PHE A 24 3.68 -24.15 13.67
N LEU A 25 4.90 -24.25 13.13
CA LEU A 25 5.14 -24.36 11.69
C LEU A 25 4.46 -25.61 11.09
N ARG A 26 4.48 -26.74 11.81
CA ARG A 26 3.86 -28.00 11.41
C ARG A 26 2.33 -27.95 11.52
N LYS A 27 1.80 -27.48 12.65
CA LYS A 27 0.36 -27.34 12.94
C LYS A 27 -0.36 -26.58 11.83
N TYR A 28 0.21 -25.46 11.38
CA TYR A 28 -0.39 -24.63 10.33
C TYR A 28 0.16 -24.88 8.93
N LYS A 29 1.03 -25.89 8.75
CA LYS A 29 1.67 -26.24 7.48
C LYS A 29 2.29 -25.02 6.77
N ILE A 30 2.97 -24.16 7.53
CA ILE A 30 3.46 -22.86 7.06
C ILE A 30 4.39 -23.04 5.86
N SER A 31 4.04 -22.49 4.71
CA SER A 31 4.98 -22.47 3.58
C SER A 31 5.78 -21.17 3.62
N ALA A 32 6.91 -21.18 4.34
CA ALA A 32 7.75 -19.99 4.48
C ALA A 32 8.33 -19.58 3.11
N TYR A 33 8.05 -18.35 2.68
CA TYR A 33 8.60 -17.76 1.47
C TYR A 33 10.12 -17.68 1.59
N ASN A 34 10.82 -18.25 0.61
CA ASN A 34 12.28 -18.45 0.63
C ASN A 34 12.81 -19.25 1.84
N TYR A 35 11.96 -20.04 2.51
CA TYR A 35 12.32 -20.95 3.60
C TYR A 35 12.89 -20.29 4.87
N LYS A 36 12.89 -18.95 4.96
CA LYS A 36 13.51 -18.22 6.07
C LYS A 36 12.53 -18.01 7.22
N VAL A 37 12.98 -18.35 8.42
CA VAL A 37 12.26 -18.09 9.68
C VAL A 37 13.24 -17.50 10.68
N ILE A 38 12.81 -16.49 11.44
CA ILE A 38 13.57 -15.94 12.56
C ILE A 38 12.80 -16.25 13.83
N TYR A 39 13.48 -16.74 14.86
CA TYR A 39 12.90 -16.99 16.16
C TYR A 39 13.84 -16.52 17.27
N THR A 40 13.59 -15.32 17.78
CA THR A 40 14.47 -14.64 18.73
C THR A 40 13.66 -14.09 19.88
N ASN A 41 14.15 -14.18 21.12
CA ASN A 41 13.46 -13.74 22.33
C ASN A 41 12.02 -14.29 22.44
N GLY A 42 11.82 -15.56 22.04
CA GLY A 42 10.50 -16.21 22.05
C GLY A 42 9.52 -15.71 20.98
N LYS A 43 9.97 -14.86 20.06
CA LYS A 43 9.14 -14.26 19.00
C LYS A 43 9.53 -14.74 17.62
N ILE A 44 8.54 -14.98 16.77
CA ILE A 44 8.67 -15.42 15.39
C ILE A 44 8.60 -14.23 14.42
N SER A 45 9.45 -14.29 13.38
CA SER A 45 9.25 -13.55 12.14
C SER A 45 9.32 -14.50 10.93
N VAL A 46 8.27 -14.51 10.12
CA VAL A 46 8.13 -15.39 8.94
C VAL A 46 7.22 -14.75 7.90
N ARG A 47 7.56 -14.91 6.62
CA ARG A 47 6.66 -14.63 5.50
C ARG A 47 6.01 -15.94 5.07
N ALA A 48 4.76 -16.16 5.44
CA ALA A 48 4.03 -17.39 5.13
C ALA A 48 3.23 -17.23 3.82
N LYS A 49 3.42 -18.12 2.85
CA LYS A 49 2.50 -18.24 1.71
C LYS A 49 1.24 -18.95 2.19
N ILE A 50 0.10 -18.25 2.15
CA ILE A 50 -1.18 -18.75 2.65
C ILE A 50 -2.14 -19.18 1.53
N SER A 51 -2.04 -18.58 0.34
CA SER A 51 -2.72 -19.00 -0.89
C SER A 51 -1.90 -18.55 -2.12
N ASN A 52 -2.42 -18.73 -3.34
CA ASN A 52 -1.72 -18.25 -4.53
C ASN A 52 -1.70 -16.71 -4.58
N ASN A 53 -0.51 -16.15 -4.75
CA ASN A 53 -0.23 -14.71 -4.69
C ASN A 53 -0.60 -13.98 -3.39
N VAL A 54 -0.96 -14.70 -2.31
CA VAL A 54 -1.22 -14.09 -1.00
C VAL A 54 -0.20 -14.56 0.03
N ILE A 55 0.46 -13.59 0.65
CA ILE A 55 1.49 -13.76 1.67
C ILE A 55 1.02 -13.10 2.98
N LEU A 56 1.31 -13.75 4.11
CA LEU A 56 1.21 -13.19 5.44
C LEU A 56 2.61 -13.00 6.01
N SER A 57 3.03 -11.75 6.19
CA SER A 57 4.27 -11.39 6.89
C SER A 57 3.98 -11.20 8.37
N ILE A 58 4.41 -12.17 9.17
CA ILE A 58 4.44 -12.09 10.63
C ILE A 58 5.84 -11.59 11.03
N GLN A 59 5.91 -10.53 11.83
CA GLN A 59 7.17 -9.93 12.29
C GLN A 59 7.09 -9.65 13.79
N ASP A 60 8.09 -10.13 14.51
CA ASP A 60 8.30 -9.91 15.95
C ASP A 60 7.06 -10.21 16.82
N LYS A 61 6.43 -11.37 16.58
CA LYS A 61 5.23 -11.82 17.31
C LYS A 61 5.49 -13.03 18.18
N TYR A 62 4.88 -13.09 19.36
CA TYR A 62 4.83 -14.36 20.09
C TYR A 62 3.99 -15.37 19.30
N ILE A 63 4.21 -16.66 19.55
CA ILE A 63 3.55 -17.74 18.78
C ILE A 63 2.03 -17.65 18.93
N ASP A 64 1.52 -17.43 20.14
CA ASP A 64 0.08 -17.24 20.42
C ASP A 64 -0.51 -16.05 19.66
N GLU A 65 0.19 -14.92 19.59
CA GLU A 65 -0.22 -13.78 18.77
C GLU A 65 -0.19 -14.09 17.27
N ALA A 66 0.82 -14.84 16.82
CA ALA A 66 0.97 -15.25 15.42
C ALA A 66 -0.14 -16.21 14.99
N GLU A 67 -0.57 -17.11 15.87
CA GLU A 67 -1.69 -18.03 15.63
C GLU A 67 -2.99 -17.30 15.31
N LEU A 68 -3.26 -16.15 15.94
CA LEU A 68 -4.45 -15.34 15.70
C LEU A 68 -4.51 -14.75 14.28
N LEU A 69 -3.36 -14.64 13.61
CA LEU A 69 -3.24 -14.09 12.26
C LEU A 69 -3.38 -15.15 11.17
N ILE A 70 -3.23 -16.44 11.50
CA ILE A 70 -3.31 -17.52 10.51
C ILE A 70 -4.77 -17.72 10.07
N SER A 71 -5.03 -17.51 8.79
CA SER A 71 -6.33 -17.78 8.17
C SER A 71 -6.15 -18.42 6.79
N LYS A 72 -7.15 -19.22 6.38
CA LYS A 72 -7.26 -19.70 4.99
C LYS A 72 -8.06 -18.67 4.21
N VAL A 73 -7.54 -18.29 3.05
CA VAL A 73 -8.12 -17.25 2.18
C VAL A 73 -8.09 -17.71 0.71
N PRO A 74 -8.92 -17.12 -0.17
CA PRO A 74 -8.88 -17.45 -1.59
C PRO A 74 -7.58 -16.98 -2.26
N ASP A 75 -7.37 -17.45 -3.49
CA ASP A 75 -6.28 -16.97 -4.34
C ASP A 75 -6.52 -15.52 -4.80
N SER A 76 -5.44 -14.84 -5.14
CA SER A 76 -5.51 -13.51 -5.75
C SER A 76 -4.88 -13.48 -7.14
N LYS A 77 -5.47 -12.66 -8.02
CA LYS A 77 -4.88 -12.31 -9.32
C LYS A 77 -3.72 -11.32 -9.19
N TYR A 78 -3.60 -10.64 -8.05
CA TYR A 78 -2.53 -9.70 -7.72
C TYR A 78 -1.63 -10.27 -6.63
N PHE A 79 -0.41 -9.76 -6.50
CA PHE A 79 0.39 -10.02 -5.32
C PHE A 79 -0.17 -9.23 -4.13
N ILE A 80 -0.53 -9.93 -3.05
CA ILE A 80 -1.02 -9.33 -1.81
C ILE A 80 -0.15 -9.80 -0.65
N GLU A 81 0.36 -8.87 0.15
CA GLU A 81 1.06 -9.17 1.39
C GLU A 81 0.39 -8.49 2.59
N PHE A 82 -0.10 -9.28 3.53
CA PHE A 82 -0.65 -8.82 4.81
C PHE A 82 0.48 -8.72 5.84
N HIS A 83 0.68 -7.54 6.44
CA HIS A 83 1.77 -7.25 7.40
C HIS A 83 1.22 -7.21 8.82
N ASN A 84 1.49 -8.24 9.62
CA ASN A 84 1.04 -8.35 11.02
C ASN A 84 -0.48 -8.14 11.22
N VAL A 85 -1.27 -8.47 10.20
CA VAL A 85 -2.73 -8.38 10.22
C VAL A 85 -3.32 -9.67 9.67
N LYS A 86 -4.49 -10.05 10.19
CA LYS A 86 -5.20 -11.24 9.76
C LYS A 86 -5.65 -11.05 8.30
N PRO A 87 -5.32 -11.97 7.38
CA PRO A 87 -5.84 -11.93 6.02
C PRO A 87 -7.36 -12.09 6.01
N GLU A 88 -8.05 -11.16 5.35
CA GLU A 88 -9.51 -11.12 5.23
C GLU A 88 -9.97 -11.39 3.80
N ASN A 89 -10.95 -12.27 3.65
CA ASN A 89 -11.50 -12.65 2.33
C ASN A 89 -12.10 -11.45 1.59
N GLU A 90 -12.74 -10.54 2.32
CA GLU A 90 -13.39 -9.36 1.75
C GLU A 90 -12.39 -8.45 1.02
N ILE A 91 -11.22 -8.24 1.61
CA ILE A 91 -10.13 -7.45 1.01
C ILE A 91 -9.63 -8.12 -0.28
N ILE A 92 -9.43 -9.43 -0.27
CA ILE A 92 -8.92 -10.17 -1.45
C ILE A 92 -9.95 -10.15 -2.57
N ASN A 93 -11.22 -10.36 -2.25
CA ASN A 93 -12.32 -10.32 -3.23
C ASN A 93 -12.48 -8.93 -3.84
N LEU A 94 -12.41 -7.88 -3.01
CA LEU A 94 -12.41 -6.51 -3.47
C LEU A 94 -11.26 -6.26 -4.45
N LEU A 95 -10.03 -6.58 -4.05
CA LEU A 95 -8.84 -6.42 -4.90
C LEU A 95 -8.99 -7.19 -6.21
N ASN A 96 -9.47 -8.43 -6.17
CA ASN A 96 -9.69 -9.23 -7.38
C ASN A 96 -10.73 -8.61 -8.34
N ASN A 97 -11.62 -7.74 -7.87
CA ASN A 97 -12.60 -7.03 -8.71
C ASN A 97 -12.07 -5.71 -9.28
N LEU A 98 -10.92 -5.20 -8.80
CA LEU A 98 -10.32 -3.97 -9.32
C LEU A 98 -9.69 -4.20 -10.70
N SER A 99 -9.52 -3.12 -11.46
CA SER A 99 -9.05 -3.14 -12.86
C SER A 99 -7.62 -2.61 -12.99
N PHE A 100 -6.74 -2.96 -12.05
CA PHE A 100 -5.31 -2.65 -12.16
C PHE A 100 -4.57 -3.65 -13.08
N PRO A 101 -3.40 -3.28 -13.63
CA PRO A 101 -2.52 -4.21 -14.35
C PRO A 101 -2.15 -5.45 -13.52
N PHE A 102 -2.01 -6.62 -14.15
CA PHE A 102 -1.77 -7.90 -13.44
C PHE A 102 -0.54 -7.91 -12.53
N ALA A 103 0.53 -7.19 -12.88
CA ALA A 103 1.76 -7.11 -12.09
C ALA A 103 1.66 -6.16 -10.87
N SER A 104 0.45 -5.76 -10.46
CA SER A 104 0.24 -4.87 -9.32
C SER A 104 0.45 -5.60 -7.99
N GLU A 105 1.02 -4.89 -7.03
CA GLU A 105 1.33 -5.40 -5.70
C GLU A 105 0.61 -4.58 -4.63
N PHE A 106 0.00 -5.25 -3.66
CA PHE A 106 -0.74 -4.66 -2.56
C PHE A 106 -0.17 -5.13 -1.23
N HIS A 107 0.20 -4.19 -0.37
CA HIS A 107 0.67 -4.45 0.98
C HIS A 107 -0.37 -3.92 1.96
N VAL A 108 -0.97 -4.80 2.75
CA VAL A 108 -2.04 -4.48 3.69
C VAL A 108 -1.43 -4.36 5.09
N PHE A 109 -1.57 -3.18 5.70
CA PHE A 109 -1.20 -2.90 7.08
C PHE A 109 -2.45 -2.62 7.90
N LYS A 110 -2.34 -2.62 9.22
CA LYS A 110 -3.46 -2.37 10.14
C LYS A 110 -4.27 -1.10 9.81
N ASN A 111 -3.60 -0.05 9.36
CA ASN A 111 -4.21 1.27 9.19
C ASN A 111 -4.18 1.79 7.75
N TYR A 112 -3.52 1.09 6.82
CA TYR A 112 -3.36 1.57 5.45
C TYR A 112 -2.97 0.45 4.48
N PHE A 113 -3.17 0.72 3.19
CA PHE A 113 -2.69 -0.05 2.06
C PHE A 113 -1.52 0.67 1.42
N SER A 114 -0.48 -0.06 1.03
CA SER A 114 0.56 0.43 0.12
C SER A 114 0.43 -0.33 -1.20
N CYS A 115 0.37 0.39 -2.31
CA CYS A 115 0.18 -0.18 -3.63
C CYS A 115 1.37 0.19 -4.51
N ASN A 116 1.88 -0.80 -5.25
CA ASN A 116 2.86 -0.60 -6.31
C ASN A 116 2.22 -1.05 -7.63
N ILE A 117 1.96 -0.09 -8.52
CA ILE A 117 1.22 -0.30 -9.77
C ILE A 117 2.07 0.31 -10.88
N GLU A 118 2.69 -0.53 -11.72
CA GLU A 118 3.61 -0.12 -12.80
C GLU A 118 4.62 0.99 -12.39
N LYS A 119 5.23 0.83 -11.22
CA LYS A 119 6.20 1.75 -10.58
C LYS A 119 5.60 3.00 -9.94
N PHE A 120 4.30 3.27 -10.06
CA PHE A 120 3.63 4.24 -9.19
C PHE A 120 3.48 3.68 -7.79
N ARG A 121 3.76 4.50 -6.77
CA ARG A 121 3.63 4.10 -5.36
C ARG A 121 2.58 4.93 -4.66
N PHE A 122 1.53 4.27 -4.18
CA PHE A 122 0.41 4.89 -3.46
C PHE A 122 0.34 4.37 -2.04
N LYS A 123 -0.14 5.21 -1.13
CA LYS A 123 -0.62 4.79 0.20
C LYS A 123 -2.06 5.25 0.38
N LEU A 124 -2.90 4.42 0.99
CA LEU A 124 -4.35 4.66 1.07
C LEU A 124 -4.84 4.21 2.44
N THR A 125 -5.67 5.00 3.12
CA THR A 125 -6.27 4.61 4.41
C THR A 125 -7.70 4.08 4.27
N ASN A 126 -8.29 4.21 3.09
CA ASN A 126 -9.70 3.90 2.83
C ASN A 126 -9.85 3.09 1.53
N LEU A 127 -10.64 2.02 1.58
CA LEU A 127 -10.95 1.16 0.45
C LEU A 127 -11.70 1.88 -0.68
N ASN A 128 -12.57 2.85 -0.36
CA ASN A 128 -13.29 3.64 -1.36
C ASN A 128 -12.31 4.45 -2.24
N VAL A 129 -11.21 4.92 -1.64
CA VAL A 129 -10.15 5.63 -2.39
C VAL A 129 -9.37 4.66 -3.28
N LEU A 130 -9.17 3.41 -2.83
CA LEU A 130 -8.55 2.38 -3.66
C LEU A 130 -9.42 2.02 -4.88
N GLU A 131 -10.74 1.94 -4.70
CA GLU A 131 -11.69 1.75 -5.80
C GLU A 131 -11.67 2.92 -6.79
N ALA A 132 -11.69 4.16 -6.27
CA ALA A 132 -11.59 5.37 -7.10
C ALA A 132 -10.26 5.39 -7.88
N LEU A 133 -9.14 5.06 -7.20
CA LEU A 133 -7.83 4.93 -7.83
C LEU A 133 -7.87 3.90 -8.95
N SER A 134 -8.52 2.75 -8.75
CA SER A 134 -8.65 1.73 -9.80
C SER A 134 -9.39 2.24 -11.04
N LYS A 135 -10.40 3.09 -10.87
CA LYS A 135 -11.18 3.65 -11.99
C LYS A 135 -10.38 4.71 -12.75
N GLU A 136 -9.63 5.54 -12.04
CA GLU A 136 -8.90 6.67 -12.63
C GLU A 136 -7.46 6.31 -13.06
N TYR A 137 -6.94 5.14 -12.66
CA TYR A 137 -5.58 4.70 -12.97
C TYR A 137 -5.22 4.74 -14.48
N PRO A 138 -6.10 4.35 -15.42
CA PRO A 138 -5.79 4.47 -16.85
C PRO A 138 -5.42 5.90 -17.26
N LYS A 139 -6.17 6.91 -16.77
CA LYS A 139 -5.90 8.32 -17.06
C LYS A 139 -4.65 8.83 -16.32
N ILE A 140 -4.42 8.37 -15.08
CA ILE A 140 -3.19 8.69 -14.34
C ILE A 140 -1.95 8.23 -15.10
N LYS A 141 -1.97 6.99 -15.61
CA LYS A 141 -0.88 6.39 -16.39
C LYS A 141 -0.62 7.15 -17.70
N GLU A 142 -1.68 7.64 -18.34
CA GLU A 142 -1.58 8.40 -19.59
C GLU A 142 -0.92 9.77 -19.39
N LEU A 143 -1.29 10.47 -18.31
CA LEU A 143 -0.87 11.85 -18.08
C LEU A 143 0.48 11.98 -17.39
N PHE A 144 0.85 11.03 -16.53
CA PHE A 144 2.02 11.18 -15.65
C PHE A 144 3.03 10.05 -15.86
N PRO A 145 4.34 10.35 -15.81
CA PRO A 145 5.35 9.31 -15.66
C PRO A 145 5.26 8.70 -14.24
N PRO A 146 5.67 7.44 -14.03
CA PRO A 146 5.62 6.80 -12.71
C PRO A 146 6.44 7.54 -11.65
N PHE A 147 5.85 7.76 -10.47
CA PHE A 147 6.51 8.40 -9.33
C PHE A 147 5.96 7.93 -7.98
N ASN A 148 6.61 8.33 -6.90
CA ASN A 148 6.11 8.11 -5.54
C ASN A 148 5.06 9.16 -5.19
N VAL A 149 3.79 8.78 -5.32
CA VAL A 149 2.63 9.63 -5.04
C VAL A 149 2.47 9.83 -3.53
N GLY A 150 2.63 8.77 -2.75
CA GLY A 150 2.42 8.77 -1.30
C GLY A 150 0.94 8.60 -0.92
N TYR A 151 0.54 9.13 0.23
CA TYR A 151 -0.83 8.99 0.75
C TYR A 151 -1.83 9.71 -0.15
N ILE A 152 -2.82 9.04 -0.72
CA ILE A 152 -4.01 9.64 -1.32
C ILE A 152 -5.13 9.61 -0.28
N LEU A 153 -5.76 10.76 -0.03
CA LEU A 153 -6.71 10.95 1.06
C LEU A 153 -8.14 11.20 0.57
N THR A 154 -8.32 11.47 -0.71
CA THR A 154 -9.61 11.84 -1.31
C THR A 154 -9.97 10.91 -2.47
N ASP A 155 -11.27 10.78 -2.74
CA ASP A 155 -11.81 10.05 -3.89
C ASP A 155 -11.60 10.78 -5.24
N LYS A 156 -11.25 12.08 -5.21
CA LYS A 156 -10.76 12.87 -6.34
C LYS A 156 -9.30 12.49 -6.68
N VAL A 157 -9.03 11.22 -6.97
CA VAL A 157 -7.68 10.65 -7.02
C VAL A 157 -6.80 11.30 -8.09
N LEU A 158 -7.30 11.49 -9.30
CA LEU A 158 -6.59 12.07 -10.44
C LEU A 158 -6.12 13.49 -10.12
N CYS A 159 -7.01 14.28 -9.53
CA CYS A 159 -6.71 15.62 -9.02
C CYS A 159 -5.62 15.59 -7.97
N GLU A 160 -5.72 14.68 -7.01
CA GLU A 160 -4.74 14.57 -5.93
C GLU A 160 -3.36 14.12 -6.45
N VAL A 161 -3.34 13.21 -7.42
CA VAL A 161 -2.12 12.78 -8.12
C VAL A 161 -1.50 13.94 -8.89
N GLY A 162 -2.28 14.66 -9.70
CA GLY A 162 -1.80 15.79 -10.49
C GLY A 162 -1.24 16.91 -9.61
N LEU A 163 -1.94 17.26 -8.53
CA LEU A 163 -1.45 18.24 -7.55
C LEU A 163 -0.09 17.83 -6.99
N LYS A 164 0.06 16.56 -6.59
CA LYS A 164 1.31 16.04 -6.03
C LYS A 164 2.43 15.98 -7.04
N PHE A 165 2.11 15.64 -8.29
CA PHE A 165 3.05 15.69 -9.40
C PHE A 165 3.63 17.09 -9.57
N HIS A 166 2.79 18.13 -9.47
CA HIS A 166 3.22 19.52 -9.47
C HIS A 166 3.62 20.09 -8.10
N GLY A 167 3.88 19.24 -7.11
CA GLY A 167 4.48 19.65 -5.83
C GLY A 167 3.51 20.29 -4.83
N ILE A 168 2.21 20.12 -5.01
CA ILE A 168 1.16 20.50 -4.06
C ILE A 168 0.73 19.27 -3.26
N ARG A 169 0.91 19.31 -1.94
CA ARG A 169 0.74 18.15 -1.05
C ARG A 169 -0.46 18.29 -0.10
N ASN A 170 -1.07 19.46 0.01
CA ASN A 170 -2.21 19.69 0.88
C ASN A 170 -3.51 19.17 0.23
N SER A 171 -3.94 17.97 0.62
CA SER A 171 -5.14 17.34 0.07
C SER A 171 -6.45 18.03 0.48
N ASN A 172 -6.46 18.86 1.54
CA ASN A 172 -7.67 19.56 1.99
C ASN A 172 -8.21 20.54 0.93
N ILE A 173 -7.36 20.98 0.01
CA ILE A 173 -7.75 21.80 -1.15
C ILE A 173 -8.87 21.10 -1.94
N LEU A 174 -8.78 19.79 -2.11
CA LEU A 174 -9.75 19.02 -2.89
C LEU A 174 -11.10 18.85 -2.19
N GLN A 175 -11.15 19.01 -0.86
CA GLN A 175 -12.41 19.01 -0.11
C GLN A 175 -13.18 20.32 -0.29
N LYS A 176 -12.47 21.42 -0.56
CA LYS A 176 -13.04 22.77 -0.65
C LYS A 176 -13.16 23.31 -2.07
N CYS A 177 -12.38 22.77 -3.01
CA CYS A 177 -12.47 23.21 -4.40
C CYS A 177 -13.81 22.81 -5.02
N LYS A 178 -14.36 23.71 -5.84
CA LYS A 178 -15.57 23.45 -6.63
C LYS A 178 -15.22 22.74 -7.92
N TYR A 179 -14.06 23.06 -8.48
CA TYR A 179 -13.62 22.55 -9.76
C TYR A 179 -12.17 22.05 -9.69
N CYS A 180 -11.94 20.90 -10.32
CA CYS A 180 -10.60 20.39 -10.59
C CYS A 180 -10.56 19.74 -11.97
N GLU A 181 -9.56 20.12 -12.76
CA GLU A 181 -9.26 19.55 -14.06
C GLU A 181 -7.76 19.23 -14.12
N VAL A 182 -7.45 18.10 -14.72
CA VAL A 182 -6.08 17.58 -14.82
C VAL A 182 -5.78 17.31 -16.26
N GLU A 183 -4.79 18.02 -16.76
CA GLU A 183 -4.19 17.88 -18.07
C GLU A 183 -2.72 17.48 -17.93
N LYS A 184 -2.10 17.05 -19.03
CA LYS A 184 -0.73 16.52 -19.02
C LYS A 184 0.29 17.48 -18.40
N ASP A 185 0.13 18.77 -18.66
CA ASP A 185 1.11 19.80 -18.29
C ASP A 185 0.67 20.67 -17.11
N PHE A 186 -0.59 20.58 -16.68
CA PHE A 186 -1.13 21.42 -15.63
C PHE A 186 -2.31 20.80 -14.89
N VAL A 187 -2.55 21.30 -13.68
CA VAL A 187 -3.78 21.09 -12.93
C VAL A 187 -4.48 22.43 -12.76
N LYS A 188 -5.75 22.52 -13.14
CA LYS A 188 -6.60 23.67 -12.86
C LYS A 188 -7.45 23.37 -11.62
N ILE A 189 -7.35 24.20 -10.60
CA ILE A 189 -8.20 24.18 -9.41
C ILE A 189 -8.91 25.52 -9.33
N ASP A 190 -10.23 25.53 -9.43
CA ASP A 190 -11.03 26.76 -9.51
C ASP A 190 -10.43 27.78 -10.50
N ASN A 191 -9.97 28.94 -10.03
CA ASN A 191 -9.32 29.99 -10.82
C ASN A 191 -7.78 29.95 -10.77
N PHE A 192 -7.19 28.82 -10.40
CA PHE A 192 -5.73 28.63 -10.33
C PHE A 192 -5.27 27.58 -11.32
N VAL A 193 -4.12 27.83 -11.95
CA VAL A 193 -3.41 26.88 -12.81
C VAL A 193 -2.08 26.54 -12.16
N ILE A 194 -1.82 25.26 -11.98
CA ILE A 194 -0.64 24.73 -11.30
C ILE A 194 0.16 23.94 -12.33
N LYS A 195 1.38 24.39 -12.63
CA LYS A 195 2.27 23.73 -13.59
C LYS A 195 3.73 23.90 -13.18
N ASN A 196 4.52 22.84 -13.34
CA ASN A 196 5.96 22.84 -13.03
C ASN A 196 6.31 23.43 -11.64
N GLY A 197 5.53 23.10 -10.61
CA GLY A 197 5.76 23.59 -9.24
C GLY A 197 5.38 25.05 -9.00
N LYS A 198 4.85 25.75 -10.01
CA LYS A 198 4.40 27.14 -9.94
C LYS A 198 2.88 27.20 -9.98
N ILE A 199 2.31 28.18 -9.28
CA ILE A 199 0.87 28.41 -9.20
C ILE A 199 0.59 29.78 -9.82
N PHE A 200 -0.40 29.85 -10.69
CA PHE A 200 -0.85 31.06 -11.38
C PHE A 200 -2.33 31.25 -11.08
N ARG A 201 -2.77 32.48 -10.83
CA ARG A 201 -4.20 32.80 -10.78
C ARG A 201 -4.63 33.24 -12.18
N GLU A 202 -5.84 32.88 -12.60
CA GLU A 202 -6.42 33.29 -13.88
C GLU A 202 -6.30 34.83 -13.99
N ASN A 203 -5.53 35.30 -14.97
CA ASN A 203 -5.20 36.72 -15.21
C ASN A 203 -4.19 37.39 -14.25
N LYS A 204 -3.36 36.65 -13.51
CA LYS A 204 -2.26 37.22 -12.69
C LYS A 204 -0.93 36.49 -12.84
N ASP A 205 0.12 37.15 -12.38
CA ASP A 205 1.44 36.58 -12.15
C ASP A 205 1.44 35.37 -11.19
N LYS A 206 2.57 34.67 -11.18
CA LYS A 206 2.86 33.57 -10.26
C LYS A 206 2.59 33.98 -8.81
N ILE A 207 1.83 33.17 -8.08
CA ILE A 207 1.59 33.34 -6.64
C ILE A 207 2.39 32.34 -5.80
N SER A 208 2.54 32.64 -4.51
CA SER A 208 3.17 31.73 -3.54
C SER A 208 2.25 30.55 -3.20
N LYS A 209 2.82 29.46 -2.69
CA LYS A 209 2.03 28.31 -2.18
C LYS A 209 1.21 28.70 -0.95
N GLU A 210 1.76 29.55 -0.09
CA GLU A 210 1.08 30.06 1.11
C GLU A 210 -0.18 30.84 0.74
N ASP A 211 -0.07 31.77 -0.21
CA ASP A 211 -1.23 32.56 -0.66
C ASP A 211 -2.27 31.70 -1.38
N PHE A 212 -1.84 30.65 -2.08
CA PHE A 212 -2.75 29.66 -2.65
C PHE A 212 -3.50 28.90 -1.57
N TYR A 213 -2.81 28.39 -0.54
CA TYR A 213 -3.41 27.63 0.55
C TYR A 213 -4.41 28.43 1.38
N LYS A 214 -4.19 29.73 1.60
CA LYS A 214 -5.16 30.61 2.29
C LYS A 214 -6.56 30.65 1.64
N ASN A 215 -6.70 30.31 0.36
CA ASN A 215 -8.02 30.23 -0.29
C ASN A 215 -8.78 28.95 0.08
N TYR A 216 -8.11 28.01 0.74
CA TYR A 216 -8.61 26.69 1.13
C TYR A 216 -8.36 26.38 2.62
N GLU A 217 -8.05 27.40 3.43
CA GLU A 217 -7.99 27.31 4.90
C GLU A 217 -9.37 27.40 5.55
#